data_AF-A0A6P8NJT7-F1
#
_entry.id   AF-A0A6P8NJT7-F1
#
_cell.length_a   1.000
_cell.length_b   1.000
_cell.length_c   1.000
_cell.angle_alpha   90.00
_cell.angle_beta   90.00
_cell.angle_gamma   90.00
#
_symmetry.space_group_name_H-M   'P 1'
#
loop_
_entity.id
_entity.type
_entity.pdbx_description
1 polymer ?
#
loop_
_entity_poly.entity_id
_entity_poly.type
_entity_poly.pdbx_seq_one_letter_code
_entity_poly.pdbx_strand_id
1 'polypeptide(L)'
;MRTKGLLLLLICIAGSSIIFIAFSNQRPSIQTLVTETHKQLRNFQENLKDVEEKRLVTDSKYLAMLGLDGQTSTTPFSLKSQNVTVVSLIRPGNEQHIYGFVRNISHFLPNNSIVVYSVGLNDDSLQSIRTACNSTKCNVIHFDISLFPAHVEDDRLHVYRPLVIQTALNTLGNILYMDSNMRLNSSDISKYLSPKSGILSWPTRHAISSLTHPKMYEYFHVSAESFFFLPLIRASHLVIRNVKEIREKVMLPWVQCALTRDCICPIGAQSAGCRFNKKPQYRYSGCHAYDASALNIVLGLHFNFDDTYYVHQGRETYFNRVQPEEITEEYVTITRQNNATESNLRNIISIER
;
A
#
# COMPACT_ATOMS: atom_id res chain seq x y z
N MET A 1 36.30 66.54 -0.03
CA MET A 1 36.42 65.10 0.33
C MET A 1 35.33 64.19 -0.26
N ARG A 2 34.29 64.69 -0.96
CA ARG A 2 33.17 63.86 -1.48
C ARG A 2 33.35 63.29 -2.89
N THR A 3 34.21 63.86 -3.74
CA THR A 3 34.41 63.41 -5.13
C THR A 3 35.30 62.17 -5.25
N LYS A 4 36.28 61.99 -4.35
CA LYS A 4 37.17 60.81 -4.36
C LYS A 4 36.43 59.51 -3.97
N GLY A 5 35.47 59.59 -3.05
CA GLY A 5 34.64 58.44 -2.65
C GLY A 5 33.66 58.00 -3.75
N LEU A 6 33.09 58.95 -4.50
CA LEU A 6 32.21 58.65 -5.62
C LEU A 6 32.95 57.94 -6.77
N LEU A 7 34.19 58.36 -7.06
CA LEU A 7 35.02 57.73 -8.08
C LEU A 7 35.39 56.29 -7.71
N LEU A 8 35.72 56.04 -6.44
CA LEU A 8 36.04 54.70 -5.94
C LEU A 8 34.83 53.75 -6.02
N LEU A 9 33.62 54.26 -5.71
CA LEU A 9 32.38 53.50 -5.81
C LEU A 9 32.07 53.11 -7.27
N LEU A 10 32.26 54.03 -8.22
CA LEU A 10 32.07 53.76 -9.65
C LEU A 10 33.07 52.71 -10.17
N ILE A 11 34.33 52.77 -9.73
CA ILE A 11 35.35 51.77 -10.09
C ILE A 11 34.99 50.39 -9.51
N CYS A 12 34.49 50.33 -8.27
CA CYS A 12 34.02 49.08 -7.68
C CYS A 12 32.83 48.47 -8.41
N ILE A 13 31.85 49.28 -8.84
CA ILE A 13 30.68 48.83 -9.59
C ILE A 13 31.08 48.35 -10.99
N ALA A 14 31.97 49.07 -11.67
CA ALA A 14 32.48 48.66 -12.96
C ALA A 14 33.30 47.36 -12.84
N GLY A 15 34.16 47.25 -11.84
CA GLY A 15 34.96 46.06 -11.56
C GLY A 15 34.11 44.83 -11.25
N SER A 16 33.09 44.96 -10.39
CA SER A 16 32.18 43.86 -10.07
C SER A 16 31.34 43.44 -11.28
N SER A 17 30.94 44.38 -12.13
CA SER A 17 30.22 44.08 -13.39
C SER A 17 31.09 43.32 -14.37
N ILE A 18 32.37 43.69 -14.51
CA ILE A 18 33.33 42.98 -15.37
C ILE A 18 33.60 41.57 -14.85
N ILE A 19 33.75 41.41 -13.53
CA ILE A 19 33.89 40.09 -12.88
C ILE A 19 32.63 39.26 -13.14
N PHE A 20 31.43 39.83 -12.96
CA PHE A 20 30.18 39.12 -13.22
C PHE A 20 30.07 38.67 -14.68
N ILE A 21 30.47 39.50 -15.64
CA ILE A 21 30.48 39.14 -17.06
C ILE A 21 31.54 38.07 -17.36
N ALA A 22 32.73 38.16 -16.74
CA ALA A 22 33.81 37.19 -16.93
C ALA A 22 33.47 35.81 -16.35
N PHE A 23 32.75 35.74 -15.23
CA PHE A 23 32.37 34.49 -14.55
C PHE A 23 30.97 33.96 -14.92
N SER A 24 30.10 34.76 -15.53
CA SER A 24 28.73 34.35 -15.97
C SER A 24 28.72 33.51 -17.26
N ASN A 25 29.89 33.20 -17.83
CA ASN A 25 30.00 32.48 -19.09
C ASN A 25 29.92 30.94 -18.96
N GLN A 26 29.15 30.44 -18.00
CA GLN A 26 28.64 29.06 -18.01
C GLN A 26 27.16 29.07 -18.39
N ARG A 27 26.85 29.54 -19.61
CA ARG A 27 25.59 29.19 -20.25
C ARG A 27 25.69 27.73 -20.69
N PRO A 28 24.79 26.82 -20.27
CA PRO A 28 24.73 25.51 -20.88
C PRO A 28 24.58 25.69 -22.40
N SER A 29 25.33 24.92 -23.18
CA SER A 29 25.25 24.96 -24.64
C SER A 29 23.79 24.86 -25.07
N ILE A 30 23.37 25.69 -26.04
CA ILE A 30 22.01 25.64 -26.61
C ILE A 30 21.68 24.21 -27.06
N GLN A 31 22.67 23.46 -27.54
CA GLN A 31 22.49 22.06 -27.91
C GLN A 31 22.10 21.19 -26.71
N THR A 32 22.68 21.41 -25.53
CA THR A 32 22.33 20.69 -24.30
C THR A 32 20.92 21.05 -23.82
N LEU A 33 20.55 22.33 -23.89
CA LEU A 33 19.20 22.79 -23.55
C LEU A 33 18.15 22.22 -24.52
N VAL A 34 18.44 22.23 -25.82
CA VAL A 34 17.57 21.67 -26.86
C VAL A 34 17.46 20.15 -26.73
N THR A 35 18.56 19.47 -26.37
CA THR A 35 18.56 18.01 -26.16
C THR A 35 17.73 17.62 -24.94
N GLU A 36 17.90 18.30 -23.81
CA GLU A 36 17.09 18.06 -22.61
C GLU A 36 15.62 18.45 -22.85
N THR A 37 15.35 19.52 -23.59
CA THR A 37 13.98 19.92 -23.97
C THR A 37 13.33 18.87 -24.87
N HIS A 38 14.03 18.37 -25.89
CA HIS A 38 13.51 17.30 -26.76
C HIS A 38 13.30 16.00 -26.00
N LYS A 39 14.19 15.66 -25.06
CA LYS A 39 14.04 14.50 -24.19
C LYS A 39 12.81 14.63 -23.29
N GLN A 40 12.57 15.80 -22.69
CA GLN A 40 11.36 16.07 -21.92
C GLN A 40 10.10 16.04 -22.79
N LEU A 41 10.13 16.63 -23.98
CA LEU A 41 9.01 16.64 -24.92
C LEU A 41 8.67 15.22 -25.40
N ARG A 42 9.69 14.41 -25.70
CA ARG A 42 9.52 13.02 -26.10
C ARG A 42 8.97 12.17 -24.96
N ASN A 43 9.51 12.29 -23.75
CA ASN A 43 8.96 11.61 -22.57
C ASN A 43 7.51 12.01 -22.31
N PHE A 44 7.17 13.29 -22.52
CA PHE A 44 5.80 13.77 -22.41
C PHE A 44 4.89 13.18 -23.50
N GLN A 45 5.35 13.13 -24.76
CA GLN A 45 4.62 12.50 -25.87
C GLN A 45 4.41 11.00 -25.66
N GLU A 46 5.42 10.28 -25.16
CA GLU A 46 5.32 8.85 -24.84
C GLU A 46 4.33 8.62 -23.69
N ASN A 47 4.39 9.42 -22.61
CA ASN A 47 3.40 9.38 -21.53
C ASN A 47 1.97 9.68 -22.03
N LEU A 48 1.80 10.64 -22.95
CA LEU A 48 0.50 10.94 -23.54
C LEU A 48 -0.04 9.77 -24.36
N LYS A 49 0.82 9.09 -25.13
CA LYS A 49 0.45 7.91 -25.92
C LYS A 49 0.03 6.75 -25.02
N ASP A 50 0.72 6.52 -23.91
CA ASP A 50 0.37 5.47 -22.96
C ASP A 50 -0.98 5.74 -22.27
N VAL A 51 -1.27 7.02 -21.96
CA VAL A 51 -2.57 7.45 -21.44
C VAL A 51 -3.69 7.33 -22.48
N GLU A 52 -3.39 7.59 -23.75
CA GLU A 52 -4.33 7.45 -24.88
C GLU A 52 -4.64 5.98 -25.15
N GLU A 53 -3.63 5.11 -25.14
CA GLU A 53 -3.76 3.67 -25.36
C GLU A 53 -4.18 2.89 -24.10
N LYS A 54 -4.36 3.59 -22.96
CA LYS A 54 -4.79 3.03 -21.66
C LYS A 54 -3.89 1.88 -21.20
N ARG A 55 -2.59 2.01 -21.43
CA ARG A 55 -1.63 0.96 -21.06
C ARG A 55 -1.29 1.04 -19.58
N LEU A 56 -1.16 -0.13 -18.97
CA LEU A 56 -0.55 -0.29 -17.65
C LEU A 56 0.98 -0.17 -17.79
N VAL A 57 1.45 1.06 -17.96
CA VAL A 57 2.90 1.34 -18.10
C VAL A 57 3.49 1.61 -16.73
N THR A 58 4.28 0.65 -16.27
CA THR A 58 5.09 0.79 -15.07
C THR A 58 6.56 0.72 -15.42
N ASP A 59 7.34 1.61 -14.82
CA ASP A 59 8.79 1.56 -14.91
C ASP A 59 9.29 0.20 -14.41
N SER A 60 10.03 -0.50 -15.26
CA SER A 60 10.62 -1.81 -15.01
C SER A 60 11.42 -1.88 -13.71
N LYS A 61 12.01 -0.75 -13.26
CA LYS A 61 12.75 -0.70 -11.99
C LYS A 61 11.87 -1.03 -10.79
N TYR A 62 10.60 -0.58 -10.78
CA TYR A 62 9.67 -0.84 -9.68
C TYR A 62 9.25 -2.31 -9.66
N LEU A 63 9.01 -2.90 -10.83
CA LEU A 63 8.69 -4.31 -10.95
C LEU A 63 9.88 -5.18 -10.51
N ALA A 64 11.12 -4.80 -10.85
CA ALA A 64 12.32 -5.51 -10.39
C ALA A 64 12.48 -5.45 -8.86
N MET A 65 12.31 -4.26 -8.25
CA MET A 65 12.32 -4.11 -6.79
C MET A 65 11.26 -4.98 -6.09
N LEU A 66 10.12 -5.19 -6.75
CA LEU A 66 9.00 -6.00 -6.26
C LEU A 66 9.08 -7.46 -6.71
N GLY A 67 10.14 -7.92 -7.38
CA GLY A 67 10.25 -9.31 -7.85
C GLY A 67 9.18 -9.73 -8.86
N LEU A 68 8.74 -8.78 -9.69
CA LEU A 68 7.67 -8.90 -10.70
C LEU A 68 8.18 -8.68 -12.13
N ASP A 69 9.49 -8.62 -12.33
CA ASP A 69 10.18 -8.40 -13.61
C ASP A 69 10.28 -9.64 -14.51
N GLY A 70 9.76 -10.78 -14.06
CA GLY A 70 9.80 -12.05 -14.78
C GLY A 70 11.16 -12.76 -14.82
N GLN A 71 12.24 -12.12 -14.36
CA GLN A 71 13.58 -12.70 -14.30
C GLN A 71 13.81 -13.47 -13.00
N THR A 72 13.12 -13.06 -11.93
CA THR A 72 13.08 -13.80 -10.68
C THR A 72 12.31 -15.10 -10.86
N SER A 73 13.05 -16.15 -11.26
CA SER A 73 12.70 -17.53 -10.95
C SER A 73 12.81 -17.70 -9.44
N THR A 74 11.83 -17.19 -8.70
CA THR A 74 11.57 -17.67 -7.35
C THR A 74 11.11 -19.10 -7.52
N THR A 75 12.06 -20.03 -7.65
CA THR A 75 11.85 -21.38 -7.15
C THR A 75 11.24 -21.19 -5.77
N PRO A 76 10.01 -21.65 -5.51
CA PRO A 76 9.46 -21.54 -4.18
C PRO A 76 10.52 -22.17 -3.29
N PHE A 77 10.98 -21.44 -2.27
CA PHE A 77 11.82 -22.03 -1.24
C PHE A 77 10.94 -23.04 -0.50
N SER A 78 10.71 -24.18 -1.14
CA SER A 78 9.90 -25.29 -0.69
C SER A 78 10.79 -26.10 0.22
N LEU A 79 11.00 -25.55 1.41
CA LEU A 79 11.35 -26.35 2.57
C LEU A 79 10.55 -25.82 3.76
N LYS A 80 9.40 -26.47 3.97
CA LYS A 80 8.68 -26.53 5.25
C LYS A 80 8.22 -25.19 5.84
N SER A 81 7.08 -24.69 5.36
CA SER A 81 6.08 -24.14 6.29
C SER A 81 4.71 -24.04 5.63
N GLN A 82 3.76 -24.85 6.11
CA GLN A 82 2.33 -24.60 5.92
C GLN A 82 1.86 -23.38 6.76
N ASN A 83 2.73 -22.79 7.60
CA ASN A 83 2.31 -21.74 8.51
C ASN A 83 2.23 -20.42 7.77
N VAL A 84 1.02 -19.90 7.69
CA VAL A 84 0.74 -18.55 7.24
C VAL A 84 1.38 -17.53 8.18
N THR A 85 2.05 -16.53 7.63
CA THR A 85 2.48 -15.33 8.37
C THR A 85 1.38 -14.28 8.30
N VAL A 86 1.00 -13.72 9.45
CA VAL A 86 0.06 -12.59 9.49
C VAL A 86 0.84 -11.32 9.15
N VAL A 87 0.41 -10.61 8.12
CA VAL A 87 1.06 -9.40 7.63
C VAL A 87 0.14 -8.22 7.85
N SER A 88 0.65 -7.15 8.45
CA SER A 88 -0.05 -5.86 8.56
C SER A 88 0.88 -4.75 8.13
N LEU A 89 0.31 -3.58 7.85
CA LEU A 89 1.07 -2.35 7.65
C LEU A 89 0.58 -1.25 8.60
N ILE A 90 1.46 -0.30 8.90
CA ILE A 90 1.17 0.87 9.73
C ILE A 90 1.62 2.12 8.97
N ARG A 91 0.70 3.09 8.88
CA ARG A 91 0.91 4.45 8.35
C ARG A 91 0.95 5.46 9.49
N PRO A 92 1.52 6.66 9.29
CA PRO A 92 1.51 7.72 10.30
C PRO A 92 0.12 8.00 10.86
N GLY A 93 0.02 8.20 12.17
CA GLY A 93 -1.24 8.45 12.89
C GLY A 93 -2.04 7.21 13.27
N ASN A 94 -1.63 6.02 12.82
CA ASN A 94 -2.30 4.75 13.14
C ASN A 94 -1.47 3.85 14.08
N GLU A 95 -0.45 4.38 14.74
CA GLU A 95 0.51 3.62 15.54
C GLU A 95 -0.18 2.86 16.69
N GLN A 96 -1.22 3.44 17.29
CA GLN A 96 -1.99 2.83 18.38
C GLN A 96 -2.68 1.53 17.97
N HIS A 97 -2.99 1.36 16.69
CA HIS A 97 -3.70 0.19 16.17
C HIS A 97 -2.94 -1.11 16.46
N ILE A 98 -1.60 -1.03 16.53
CA ILE A 98 -0.75 -2.21 16.60
C ILE A 98 -0.89 -2.98 17.91
N TYR A 99 -1.15 -2.29 19.02
CA TYR A 99 -1.20 -2.91 20.35
C TYR A 99 -2.33 -3.93 20.44
N GLY A 100 -3.52 -3.51 20.04
CA GLY A 100 -4.68 -4.39 19.95
C GLY A 100 -4.53 -5.47 18.90
N PHE A 101 -3.97 -5.11 17.74
CA PHE A 101 -3.75 -6.04 16.64
C PHE A 101 -2.86 -7.21 17.06
N VAL A 102 -1.68 -6.93 17.61
CA VAL A 102 -0.71 -7.96 18.05
C VAL A 102 -1.32 -8.85 19.12
N ARG A 103 -2.02 -8.26 20.10
CA ARG A 103 -2.70 -9.02 21.17
C ARG A 103 -3.78 -9.94 20.60
N ASN A 104 -4.58 -9.44 19.66
CA ASN A 104 -5.67 -10.18 19.02
C ASN A 104 -5.16 -11.35 18.17
N ILE A 105 -4.13 -11.13 17.34
CA ILE A 105 -3.53 -12.19 16.55
C ILE A 105 -2.83 -13.22 17.44
N SER A 106 -2.11 -12.78 18.47
CA SER A 106 -1.46 -13.68 19.43
C SER A 106 -2.48 -14.55 20.19
N HIS A 107 -3.70 -14.07 20.37
CA HIS A 107 -4.78 -14.83 21.00
C HIS A 107 -5.41 -15.85 20.03
N PHE A 108 -5.84 -15.42 18.84
CA PHE A 108 -6.60 -16.28 17.92
C PHE A 108 -5.72 -17.18 17.04
N LEU A 109 -4.47 -16.78 16.78
CA LEU A 109 -3.49 -17.49 15.96
C LEU A 109 -2.13 -17.57 16.67
N PRO A 110 -2.04 -18.20 17.87
CA PRO A 110 -0.85 -18.18 18.72
C PRO A 110 0.39 -18.83 18.09
N ASN A 111 0.21 -19.66 17.06
CA ASN A 111 1.29 -20.38 16.37
C ASN A 111 1.78 -19.67 15.10
N ASN A 112 1.19 -18.54 14.74
CA ASN A 112 1.52 -17.80 13.53
C ASN A 112 2.42 -16.61 13.88
N SER A 113 3.43 -16.37 13.03
CA SER A 113 4.25 -15.16 13.14
C SER A 113 3.51 -13.95 12.58
N ILE A 114 3.85 -12.77 13.09
CA ILE A 114 3.34 -11.47 12.70
C ILE A 114 4.49 -10.68 12.06
N VAL A 115 4.24 -10.08 10.91
CA VAL A 115 5.15 -9.12 10.28
C VAL A 115 4.40 -7.81 10.07
N VAL A 116 4.95 -6.72 10.59
CA VAL A 116 4.37 -5.38 10.52
C VAL A 116 5.27 -4.51 9.67
N TYR A 117 4.76 -4.04 8.54
CA TYR A 117 5.47 -3.09 7.70
C TYR A 117 5.20 -1.66 8.16
N SER A 118 6.23 -0.96 8.61
CA SER A 118 6.15 0.48 8.90
C SER A 118 6.37 1.26 7.61
N VAL A 119 5.36 2.01 7.18
CA VAL A 119 5.37 2.70 5.89
C VAL A 119 5.36 4.20 6.15
N GLY A 120 6.52 4.86 6.01
CA GLY A 120 6.64 6.31 6.21
C GLY A 120 6.54 6.78 7.66
N LEU A 121 6.79 5.90 8.64
CA LEU A 121 6.90 6.29 10.06
C LEU A 121 8.25 6.96 10.35
N ASN A 122 8.26 7.88 11.30
CA ASN A 122 9.50 8.41 11.89
C ASN A 122 10.09 7.42 12.91
N ASP A 123 11.31 7.70 13.38
CA ASP A 123 12.05 6.80 14.28
C ASP A 123 11.36 6.58 15.63
N ASP A 124 10.71 7.61 16.19
CA ASP A 124 9.99 7.52 17.47
C ASP A 124 8.76 6.59 17.37
N SER A 125 7.95 6.78 16.32
CA SER A 125 6.82 5.91 16.01
C SER A 125 7.29 4.49 15.71
N LEU A 126 8.40 4.32 14.98
CA LEU A 126 9.00 3.02 14.68
C LEU A 126 9.43 2.29 15.97
N GLN A 127 10.04 3.00 16.91
CA GLN A 127 10.45 2.42 18.20
C GLN A 127 9.23 2.04 19.06
N SER A 128 8.16 2.84 19.01
CA SER A 128 6.91 2.56 19.71
C SER A 128 6.26 1.26 19.23
N ILE A 129 6.17 1.07 17.90
CA ILE A 129 5.58 -0.17 17.35
C ILE A 129 6.48 -1.40 17.57
N ARG A 130 7.81 -1.24 17.63
CA ARG A 130 8.74 -2.32 18.00
C ARG A 130 8.52 -2.78 19.43
N THR A 131 8.27 -1.84 20.35
CA THR A 131 7.92 -2.15 21.74
C THR A 131 6.60 -2.93 21.83
N ALA A 132 5.60 -2.58 21.02
CA ALA A 132 4.35 -3.35 20.94
C ALA A 132 4.56 -4.76 20.37
N CYS A 133 5.56 -4.93 19.49
CA CYS A 133 5.99 -6.21 18.91
C CYS A 133 7.17 -6.85 19.65
N ASN A 134 7.15 -6.82 20.99
CA ASN A 134 8.19 -7.40 21.82
C ASN A 134 8.04 -8.93 22.00
N SER A 135 8.02 -9.70 20.91
CA SER A 135 8.06 -11.16 20.96
C SER A 135 8.86 -11.75 19.80
N THR A 136 9.36 -12.97 19.95
CA THR A 136 10.08 -13.69 18.88
C THR A 136 9.19 -14.00 17.66
N LYS A 137 7.86 -13.89 17.81
CA LYS A 137 6.89 -14.12 16.75
C LYS A 137 6.42 -12.84 16.07
N CYS A 138 6.76 -11.63 16.55
CA CYS A 138 6.44 -10.39 15.85
C CYS A 138 7.71 -9.67 15.37
N ASN A 139 7.73 -9.30 14.08
CA ASN A 139 8.81 -8.51 13.51
C ASN A 139 8.26 -7.23 12.86
N VAL A 140 9.02 -6.14 12.96
CA VAL A 140 8.71 -4.86 12.32
C VAL A 140 9.73 -4.61 11.20
N ILE A 141 9.25 -4.39 9.98
CA ILE A 141 10.07 -4.14 8.79
C ILE A 141 9.80 -2.71 8.29
N HIS A 142 10.86 -1.94 8.07
CA HIS A 142 10.72 -0.64 7.42
C HIS A 142 10.51 -0.79 5.92
N PHE A 143 9.46 -0.17 5.39
CA PHE A 143 9.17 -0.10 3.97
C PHE A 143 9.36 1.34 3.49
N ASP A 144 10.42 1.55 2.71
CA ASP A 144 10.73 2.85 2.12
C ASP A 144 9.84 3.11 0.90
N ILE A 145 8.73 3.81 1.15
CA ILE A 145 7.75 4.18 0.14
C ILE A 145 8.24 5.30 -0.79
N SER A 146 9.26 6.06 -0.37
CA SER A 146 9.78 7.21 -1.13
C SER A 146 10.49 6.80 -2.43
N LEU A 147 10.85 5.52 -2.53
CA LEU A 147 11.43 4.93 -3.74
C LEU A 147 10.42 4.82 -4.88
N PHE A 148 9.12 4.89 -4.61
CA PHE A 148 8.04 4.73 -5.59
C PHE A 148 7.51 6.08 -6.11
N PRO A 149 6.67 6.11 -7.16
CA PRO A 149 6.12 7.37 -7.68
C PRO A 149 5.35 8.16 -6.61
N ALA A 150 5.37 9.50 -6.69
CA ALA A 150 4.83 10.37 -5.64
C ALA A 150 3.36 10.10 -5.27
N HIS A 151 2.51 9.63 -6.20
CA HIS A 151 1.11 9.31 -5.87
C HIS A 151 0.95 8.12 -4.94
N VAL A 152 1.97 7.29 -4.80
CA VAL A 152 1.96 6.14 -3.89
C VAL A 152 1.87 6.58 -2.42
N GLU A 153 2.33 7.78 -2.09
CA GLU A 153 2.24 8.37 -0.75
C GLU A 153 0.84 8.91 -0.40
N ASP A 154 -0.06 9.06 -1.38
CA ASP A 154 -1.43 9.51 -1.14
C ASP A 154 -2.25 8.42 -0.45
N ASP A 155 -2.47 8.59 0.86
CA ASP A 155 -3.14 7.61 1.71
C ASP A 155 -4.54 7.23 1.23
N ARG A 156 -5.22 8.13 0.49
CA ARG A 156 -6.57 7.88 -0.02
C ARG A 156 -6.57 6.76 -1.07
N LEU A 157 -5.47 6.62 -1.81
CA LEU A 157 -5.36 5.66 -2.90
C LEU A 157 -5.03 4.24 -2.39
N HIS A 158 -4.50 4.14 -1.17
CA HIS A 158 -4.08 2.88 -0.53
C HIS A 158 -3.07 2.07 -1.37
N VAL A 159 -2.30 2.71 -2.25
CA VAL A 159 -1.35 2.03 -3.16
C VAL A 159 -0.22 1.33 -2.40
N TYR A 160 0.13 1.80 -1.20
CA TYR A 160 1.08 1.11 -0.34
C TYR A 160 0.68 -0.35 -0.05
N ARG A 161 -0.63 -0.68 -0.08
CA ARG A 161 -1.13 -2.01 0.24
C ARG A 161 -0.65 -3.07 -0.75
N PRO A 162 -0.94 -3.00 -2.07
CA PRO A 162 -0.41 -3.96 -3.03
C PRO A 162 1.12 -4.05 -3.04
N LEU A 163 1.84 -2.93 -2.81
CA LEU A 163 3.30 -2.92 -2.78
C LEU A 163 3.85 -3.68 -1.57
N VAL A 164 3.31 -3.42 -0.38
CA VAL A 164 3.69 -4.14 0.84
C VAL A 164 3.31 -5.61 0.74
N ILE A 165 2.11 -5.94 0.26
CA ILE A 165 1.67 -7.33 0.08
C ILE A 165 2.63 -8.06 -0.88
N GLN A 166 3.00 -7.47 -2.01
CA GLN A 166 3.93 -8.10 -2.94
C GLN A 166 5.33 -8.25 -2.33
N THR A 167 5.81 -7.24 -1.62
CA THR A 167 7.10 -7.28 -0.92
C THR A 167 7.12 -8.40 0.14
N ALA A 168 6.02 -8.54 0.87
CA ALA A 168 5.81 -9.62 1.82
C ALA A 168 5.84 -10.97 1.10
N LEU A 169 5.08 -11.15 0.01
CA LEU A 169 5.06 -12.40 -0.75
C LEU A 169 6.45 -12.82 -1.29
N ASN A 170 7.31 -11.87 -1.66
CA ASN A 170 8.67 -12.18 -2.12
C ASN A 170 9.52 -12.90 -1.07
N THR A 171 9.25 -12.64 0.21
CA THR A 171 10.01 -13.20 1.34
C THR A 171 9.21 -14.24 2.12
N LEU A 172 7.88 -14.16 2.07
CA LEU A 172 6.94 -14.96 2.83
C LEU A 172 6.12 -15.83 1.88
N GLY A 173 6.12 -17.14 2.09
CA GLY A 173 5.42 -18.10 1.21
C GLY A 173 3.90 -17.90 1.20
N ASN A 174 3.24 -17.98 2.36
CA ASN A 174 1.80 -17.77 2.47
C ASN A 174 1.52 -16.73 3.54
N ILE A 175 0.62 -15.78 3.24
CA ILE A 175 0.31 -14.67 4.16
C ILE A 175 -1.19 -14.55 4.40
N LEU A 176 -1.53 -14.08 5.60
CA LEU A 176 -2.82 -13.48 5.92
C LEU A 176 -2.53 -11.99 6.06
N TYR A 177 -2.80 -11.23 5.01
CA TYR A 177 -2.77 -9.78 5.10
C TYR A 177 -3.99 -9.30 5.88
N MET A 178 -3.80 -8.35 6.80
CA MET A 178 -4.85 -7.65 7.52
C MET A 178 -4.44 -6.19 7.75
N ASP A 179 -5.35 -5.25 7.50
CA ASP A 179 -5.17 -3.86 7.94
C ASP A 179 -5.11 -3.83 9.49
N SER A 180 -4.35 -2.90 10.05
CA SER A 180 -4.09 -2.84 11.50
C SER A 180 -5.32 -2.57 12.38
N ASN A 181 -6.42 -2.07 11.79
CA ASN A 181 -7.71 -1.87 12.46
C ASN A 181 -8.66 -3.08 12.35
N MET A 182 -8.20 -4.20 11.80
CA MET A 182 -8.96 -5.44 11.76
C MET A 182 -8.65 -6.30 12.99
N ARG A 183 -9.65 -7.04 13.46
CA ARG A 183 -9.53 -8.02 14.55
C ARG A 183 -10.17 -9.33 14.12
N LEU A 184 -9.55 -10.43 14.50
CA LEU A 184 -10.16 -11.74 14.49
C LEU A 184 -11.15 -11.87 15.65
N ASN A 185 -12.18 -12.67 15.46
CA ASN A 185 -13.15 -13.03 16.51
C ASN A 185 -13.26 -14.53 16.76
N SER A 186 -12.54 -15.36 15.99
CA SER A 186 -12.51 -16.82 16.14
C SER A 186 -11.21 -17.39 15.58
N SER A 187 -10.69 -18.43 16.24
CA SER A 187 -9.55 -19.23 15.78
C SER A 187 -9.90 -20.16 14.60
N ASP A 188 -11.19 -20.31 14.28
CA ASP A 188 -11.65 -21.13 13.15
C ASP A 188 -11.22 -20.58 11.80
N ILE A 189 -10.77 -19.31 11.73
CA ILE A 189 -10.13 -18.75 10.53
C ILE A 189 -8.94 -19.59 10.06
N SER A 190 -8.28 -20.32 10.98
CA SER A 190 -7.19 -21.25 10.68
C SER A 190 -7.54 -22.27 9.58
N LYS A 191 -8.80 -22.67 9.47
CA LYS A 191 -9.31 -23.60 8.44
C LYS A 191 -9.18 -23.03 7.01
N TYR A 192 -9.08 -21.71 6.86
CA TYR A 192 -9.10 -21.01 5.59
C TYR A 192 -7.75 -20.37 5.20
N LEU A 193 -6.71 -20.61 6.00
CA LEU A 193 -5.37 -20.06 5.77
C LEU A 193 -4.62 -20.73 4.61
N SER A 194 -5.19 -21.76 3.98
CA SER A 194 -4.59 -22.47 2.84
C SER A 194 -5.58 -22.54 1.67
N PRO A 195 -5.81 -21.44 0.95
CA PRO A 195 -6.75 -21.41 -0.15
C PRO A 195 -6.26 -22.24 -1.34
N LYS A 196 -7.16 -23.08 -1.89
CA LYS A 196 -6.84 -23.95 -3.03
C LYS A 196 -6.51 -23.15 -4.28
N SER A 197 -7.30 -22.11 -4.55
CA SER A 197 -7.13 -21.19 -5.69
C SER A 197 -5.99 -20.19 -5.50
N GLY A 198 -5.22 -20.29 -4.42
CA GLY A 198 -4.08 -19.39 -4.15
C GLY A 198 -4.45 -18.09 -3.44
N ILE A 199 -5.69 -17.63 -3.53
CA ILE A 199 -6.18 -16.44 -2.80
C ILE A 199 -7.58 -16.66 -2.22
N LEU A 200 -7.86 -16.06 -1.08
CA LEU A 200 -9.19 -16.01 -0.46
C LEU A 200 -9.46 -14.65 0.17
N SER A 201 -10.69 -14.20 0.01
CA SER A 201 -11.18 -12.89 0.42
C SER A 201 -12.62 -12.99 0.94
N TRP A 202 -13.15 -11.89 1.48
CA TRP A 202 -14.51 -11.82 2.01
C TRP A 202 -15.33 -10.73 1.31
N PRO A 203 -16.60 -11.02 0.99
CA PRO A 203 -17.41 -10.12 0.19
C PRO A 203 -17.95 -8.95 1.00
N THR A 204 -18.29 -7.89 0.29
CA THR A 204 -19.15 -6.81 0.77
C THR A 204 -20.57 -7.00 0.22
N ARG A 205 -21.48 -6.07 0.55
CA ARG A 205 -22.84 -6.03 -0.02
C ARG A 205 -22.92 -5.26 -1.34
N HIS A 206 -21.80 -4.75 -1.83
CA HIS A 206 -21.73 -3.89 -3.01
C HIS A 206 -21.19 -4.67 -4.20
N ALA A 207 -21.66 -4.37 -5.41
CA ALA A 207 -21.06 -4.91 -6.62
C ALA A 207 -19.72 -4.21 -6.91
N ILE A 208 -18.80 -4.89 -7.58
CA ILE A 208 -17.51 -4.31 -7.99
C ILE A 208 -17.72 -3.01 -8.79
N SER A 209 -18.68 -3.01 -9.72
CA SER A 209 -19.03 -1.86 -10.56
C SER A 209 -19.61 -0.67 -9.82
N SER A 210 -20.15 -0.87 -8.61
CA SER A 210 -20.74 0.22 -7.83
C SER A 210 -19.67 1.14 -7.21
N LEU A 211 -18.45 0.64 -7.00
CA LEU A 211 -17.36 1.34 -6.34
C LEU A 211 -16.12 1.46 -7.22
N THR A 212 -16.23 1.16 -8.51
CA THR A 212 -15.12 1.23 -9.47
C THR A 212 -15.41 2.30 -10.51
N HIS A 213 -14.50 3.27 -10.62
CA HIS A 213 -14.64 4.36 -11.58
C HIS A 213 -14.61 3.79 -13.01
N PRO A 214 -15.56 4.16 -13.90
CA PRO A 214 -15.67 3.56 -15.24
C PRO A 214 -14.36 3.55 -16.04
N LYS A 215 -13.58 4.64 -15.98
CA LYS A 215 -12.28 4.75 -16.67
C LYS A 215 -11.22 3.74 -16.22
N MET A 216 -11.33 3.15 -15.02
CA MET A 216 -10.36 2.12 -14.59
C MET A 216 -10.51 0.85 -15.45
N TYR A 217 -11.73 0.49 -15.85
CA TYR A 217 -11.97 -0.70 -16.68
C TYR A 217 -11.28 -0.62 -18.05
N GLU A 218 -11.11 0.60 -18.58
CA GLU A 218 -10.41 0.85 -19.86
C GLU A 218 -8.95 0.39 -19.81
N TYR A 219 -8.27 0.55 -18.66
CA TYR A 219 -6.89 0.09 -18.44
C TYR A 219 -6.74 -1.42 -18.37
N PHE A 220 -7.85 -2.12 -18.10
CA PHE A 220 -7.92 -3.58 -18.09
C PHE A 220 -8.60 -4.14 -19.35
N HIS A 221 -8.92 -3.27 -20.32
CA HIS A 221 -9.57 -3.61 -21.58
C HIS A 221 -10.87 -4.43 -21.42
N VAL A 222 -11.68 -4.08 -20.42
CA VAL A 222 -12.94 -4.77 -20.11
C VAL A 222 -14.11 -3.81 -19.90
N SER A 223 -15.33 -4.35 -19.94
CA SER A 223 -16.54 -3.58 -19.65
C SER A 223 -16.91 -3.67 -18.18
N ALA A 224 -17.43 -2.57 -17.61
CA ALA A 224 -18.00 -2.54 -16.28
C ALA A 224 -19.19 -3.52 -16.12
N GLU A 225 -19.87 -3.85 -17.23
CA GLU A 225 -21.05 -4.74 -17.24
C GLU A 225 -20.70 -6.16 -16.77
N SER A 226 -19.49 -6.65 -17.08
CA SER A 226 -18.99 -7.94 -16.62
C SER A 226 -18.88 -8.04 -15.09
N PHE A 227 -18.97 -6.89 -14.40
CA PHE A 227 -18.79 -6.76 -12.95
C PHE A 227 -20.06 -6.34 -12.21
N PHE A 228 -21.22 -6.29 -12.88
CA PHE A 228 -22.48 -5.89 -12.25
C PHE A 228 -22.96 -6.84 -11.16
N PHE A 229 -22.64 -8.13 -11.28
CA PHE A 229 -23.13 -9.17 -10.36
C PHE A 229 -22.03 -9.82 -9.55
N LEU A 230 -20.79 -9.33 -9.68
CA LEU A 230 -19.68 -9.76 -8.85
C LEU A 230 -19.64 -8.95 -7.55
N PRO A 231 -19.59 -9.59 -6.37
CA PRO A 231 -19.46 -8.89 -5.12
C PRO A 231 -18.07 -8.24 -5.02
N LEU A 232 -18.04 -6.97 -4.63
CA LEU A 232 -16.80 -6.31 -4.25
C LEU A 232 -16.26 -6.97 -2.98
N ILE A 233 -14.99 -7.36 -2.99
CA ILE A 233 -14.27 -7.82 -1.80
C ILE A 233 -13.48 -6.67 -1.17
N ARG A 234 -13.21 -6.76 0.13
CA ARG A 234 -12.33 -5.80 0.82
C ARG A 234 -10.88 -6.25 0.68
N ALA A 235 -9.99 -5.33 0.30
CA ALA A 235 -8.55 -5.57 0.35
C ALA A 235 -7.97 -5.49 1.78
N SER A 236 -8.78 -5.12 2.78
CA SER A 236 -8.32 -4.96 4.17
C SER A 236 -7.99 -6.27 4.88
N HIS A 237 -8.33 -7.41 4.29
CA HIS A 237 -7.95 -8.73 4.80
C HIS A 237 -8.02 -9.77 3.68
N LEU A 238 -6.89 -10.44 3.43
CA LEU A 238 -6.72 -11.37 2.32
C LEU A 238 -5.82 -12.53 2.77
N VAL A 239 -6.17 -13.76 2.40
CA VAL A 239 -5.25 -14.90 2.50
C VAL A 239 -4.64 -15.13 1.13
N ILE A 240 -3.32 -15.10 1.01
CA ILE A 240 -2.61 -15.16 -0.27
C ILE A 240 -1.48 -16.18 -0.17
N ARG A 241 -1.40 -17.07 -1.16
CA ARG A 241 -0.29 -18.00 -1.37
C ARG A 241 0.60 -17.45 -2.47
N ASN A 242 1.91 -17.39 -2.22
CA ASN A 242 2.89 -17.03 -3.22
C ASN A 242 3.11 -18.20 -4.20
N VAL A 243 2.20 -18.32 -5.15
CA VAL A 243 2.30 -19.23 -6.28
C VAL A 243 2.45 -18.41 -7.56
N LYS A 244 3.17 -18.97 -8.54
CA LYS A 244 3.49 -18.30 -9.82
C LYS A 244 2.26 -17.65 -10.47
N GLU A 245 1.15 -18.39 -10.50
CA GLU A 245 -0.11 -17.94 -11.08
C GLU A 245 -0.67 -16.69 -10.36
N ILE A 246 -0.78 -16.69 -9.04
CA ILE A 246 -1.21 -15.52 -8.26
C ILE A 246 -0.25 -14.35 -8.44
N ARG A 247 1.07 -14.60 -8.44
CA ARG A 247 2.06 -13.54 -8.65
C ARG A 247 1.89 -12.87 -10.01
N GLU A 248 1.77 -13.65 -11.08
CA GLU A 248 1.77 -13.16 -12.46
C GLU A 248 0.40 -12.69 -12.94
N LYS A 249 -0.68 -13.31 -12.47
CA LYS A 249 -2.05 -13.03 -12.95
C LYS A 249 -2.86 -12.17 -12.00
N VAL A 250 -2.47 -12.07 -10.73
CA VAL A 250 -3.15 -11.23 -9.73
C VAL A 250 -2.25 -10.09 -9.26
N MET A 251 -1.13 -10.39 -8.63
CA MET A 251 -0.30 -9.35 -8.02
C MET A 251 0.32 -8.41 -9.04
N LEU A 252 0.85 -8.93 -10.16
CA LEU A 252 1.44 -8.12 -11.22
C LEU A 252 0.47 -7.06 -11.76
N PRO A 253 -0.70 -7.40 -12.33
CA PRO A 253 -1.61 -6.38 -12.86
C PRO A 253 -2.21 -5.47 -11.78
N TRP A 254 -2.35 -5.96 -10.53
CA TRP A 254 -2.77 -5.12 -9.41
C TRP A 254 -1.73 -4.05 -9.08
N VAL A 255 -0.45 -4.44 -8.93
CA VAL A 255 0.68 -3.53 -8.73
C VAL A 255 0.84 -2.59 -9.91
N GLN A 256 0.68 -3.07 -11.14
CA GLN A 256 0.80 -2.24 -12.33
C GLN A 256 -0.22 -1.11 -12.37
N CYS A 257 -1.49 -1.41 -12.10
CA CYS A 257 -2.51 -0.37 -11.98
C CYS A 257 -2.20 0.57 -10.81
N ALA A 258 -1.77 0.05 -9.66
CA ALA A 258 -1.45 0.86 -8.49
C ALA A 258 -0.30 1.86 -8.75
N LEU A 259 0.70 1.46 -9.53
CA LEU A 259 1.80 2.33 -9.97
C LEU A 259 1.46 3.23 -11.17
N THR A 260 0.34 2.98 -11.86
CA THR A 260 -0.15 3.81 -12.97
C THR A 260 -1.20 4.80 -12.45
N ARG A 261 -0.80 6.07 -12.25
CA ARG A 261 -1.66 7.08 -11.58
C ARG A 261 -3.07 7.19 -12.17
N ASP A 262 -3.17 7.20 -13.50
CA ASP A 262 -4.45 7.36 -14.19
C ASP A 262 -5.30 6.08 -14.20
N CYS A 263 -4.71 4.91 -13.94
CA CYS A 263 -5.45 3.68 -13.69
C CYS A 263 -6.03 3.68 -12.28
N ILE A 264 -5.18 3.91 -11.26
CA ILE A 264 -5.57 3.82 -9.86
C ILE A 264 -6.48 4.96 -9.41
N CYS A 265 -6.29 6.16 -9.97
CA CYS A 265 -7.06 7.35 -9.63
C CYS A 265 -7.46 8.10 -10.91
N PRO A 266 -8.38 7.54 -11.73
CA PRO A 266 -8.81 8.20 -12.94
C PRO A 266 -9.42 9.57 -12.66
N ILE A 267 -9.33 10.50 -13.62
CA ILE A 267 -9.93 11.84 -13.49
C ILE A 267 -11.43 11.72 -13.17
N GLY A 268 -11.84 12.29 -12.03
CA GLY A 268 -13.21 12.22 -11.50
C GLY A 268 -13.40 11.20 -10.37
N ALA A 269 -12.38 10.42 -10.03
CA ALA A 269 -12.41 9.53 -8.88
C ALA A 269 -12.43 10.31 -7.56
N GLN A 270 -13.25 9.84 -6.61
CA GLN A 270 -13.37 10.38 -5.26
C GLN A 270 -13.77 9.27 -4.29
N SER A 271 -13.34 9.36 -3.03
CA SER A 271 -13.64 8.36 -1.99
C SER A 271 -15.00 8.55 -1.31
N ALA A 272 -15.57 9.75 -1.40
CA ALA A 272 -16.75 10.17 -0.63
C ALA A 272 -17.93 10.55 -1.52
N GLY A 273 -19.12 10.66 -0.92
CA GLY A 273 -20.35 11.06 -1.62
C GLY A 273 -21.07 9.91 -2.33
N CYS A 274 -20.89 8.68 -1.85
CA CYS A 274 -21.39 7.47 -2.52
C CYS A 274 -22.91 7.38 -2.45
N ARG A 275 -23.55 7.20 -3.60
CA ARG A 275 -25.02 7.19 -3.74
C ARG A 275 -25.56 5.77 -3.88
N PHE A 276 -25.54 5.02 -2.78
CA PHE A 276 -26.06 3.63 -2.73
C PHE A 276 -27.59 3.53 -2.72
N ASN A 277 -28.28 4.65 -2.54
CA ASN A 277 -29.74 4.72 -2.58
C ASN A 277 -30.30 4.65 -4.01
N LYS A 278 -29.46 4.81 -5.04
CA LYS A 278 -29.89 4.70 -6.44
C LYS A 278 -29.94 3.24 -6.87
N LYS A 279 -31.06 2.85 -7.50
CA LYS A 279 -31.22 1.55 -8.14
C LYS A 279 -30.91 1.63 -9.64
N PRO A 280 -30.43 0.55 -10.26
CA PRO A 280 -29.93 -0.67 -9.62
C PRO A 280 -28.61 -0.45 -8.87
N GLN A 281 -28.42 -1.16 -7.75
CA GLN A 281 -27.30 -0.96 -6.82
C GLN A 281 -25.92 -1.32 -7.41
N TYR A 282 -25.88 -2.03 -8.53
CA TYR A 282 -24.65 -2.33 -9.24
C TYR A 282 -24.11 -1.15 -10.06
N ARG A 283 -24.90 -0.09 -10.28
CA ARG A 283 -24.41 1.09 -11.00
C ARG A 283 -23.37 1.83 -10.17
N TYR A 284 -22.44 2.47 -10.88
CA TYR A 284 -21.43 3.34 -10.28
C TYR A 284 -22.08 4.34 -9.32
N SER A 285 -21.66 4.29 -8.05
CA SER A 285 -22.26 5.07 -6.97
C SER A 285 -21.75 6.51 -6.91
N GLY A 286 -20.78 6.88 -7.75
CA GLY A 286 -20.08 8.16 -7.69
C GLY A 286 -18.84 8.15 -6.79
N CYS A 287 -18.48 7.00 -6.23
CA CYS A 287 -17.28 6.79 -5.42
C CYS A 287 -16.37 5.72 -5.99
N HIS A 288 -15.09 5.84 -5.70
CA HIS A 288 -14.05 4.93 -6.14
C HIS A 288 -13.29 4.30 -4.95
N ALA A 289 -13.08 2.99 -5.00
CA ALA A 289 -12.35 2.23 -3.98
C ALA A 289 -10.85 2.01 -4.30
N TYR A 290 -10.31 2.67 -5.34
CA TYR A 290 -8.88 2.71 -5.67
C TYR A 290 -8.23 1.32 -5.78
N ASP A 291 -7.28 0.99 -4.90
CA ASP A 291 -6.55 -0.27 -4.93
C ASP A 291 -7.47 -1.49 -4.84
N ALA A 292 -8.53 -1.41 -4.03
CA ALA A 292 -9.52 -2.47 -3.91
C ALA A 292 -10.31 -2.63 -5.21
N SER A 293 -10.65 -1.55 -5.92
CA SER A 293 -11.28 -1.64 -7.25
C SER A 293 -10.37 -2.35 -8.26
N ALA A 294 -9.09 -1.98 -8.29
CA ALA A 294 -8.11 -2.62 -9.18
C ALA A 294 -7.98 -4.11 -8.87
N LEU A 295 -7.83 -4.49 -7.60
CA LEU A 295 -7.78 -5.90 -7.17
C LEU A 295 -9.03 -6.67 -7.62
N ASN A 296 -10.21 -6.09 -7.45
CA ASN A 296 -11.47 -6.73 -7.78
C ASN A 296 -11.63 -6.95 -9.31
N ILE A 297 -11.19 -5.99 -10.15
CA ILE A 297 -11.14 -6.20 -11.60
C ILE A 297 -10.22 -7.38 -11.92
N VAL A 298 -9.00 -7.35 -11.38
CA VAL A 298 -7.97 -8.36 -11.61
C VAL A 298 -8.46 -9.76 -11.22
N LEU A 299 -9.09 -9.90 -10.05
CA LEU A 299 -9.65 -11.18 -9.60
C LEU A 299 -10.76 -11.68 -10.53
N GLY A 300 -11.68 -10.79 -10.95
CA GLY A 300 -12.71 -11.15 -11.91
C GLY A 300 -12.12 -11.63 -13.24
N LEU A 301 -11.08 -10.96 -13.76
CA LEU A 301 -10.42 -11.41 -15.00
C LEU A 301 -9.70 -12.74 -14.84
N HIS A 302 -8.96 -12.90 -13.74
CA HIS A 302 -8.18 -14.12 -13.52
C HIS A 302 -9.07 -15.36 -13.34
N PHE A 303 -10.17 -15.22 -12.59
CA PHE A 303 -11.10 -16.30 -12.30
C PHE A 303 -12.31 -16.34 -13.24
N ASN A 304 -12.21 -15.73 -14.43
CA ASN A 304 -13.27 -15.73 -15.46
C ASN A 304 -14.65 -15.33 -14.91
N PHE A 305 -14.67 -14.34 -14.03
CA PHE A 305 -15.87 -13.79 -13.39
C PHE A 305 -16.63 -14.82 -12.52
N ASP A 306 -15.94 -15.83 -12.00
CA ASP A 306 -16.45 -16.77 -11.01
C ASP A 306 -15.83 -16.45 -9.64
N ASP A 307 -16.63 -15.84 -8.76
CA ASP A 307 -16.21 -15.41 -7.44
C ASP A 307 -16.05 -16.57 -6.45
N THR A 308 -16.56 -17.77 -6.76
CA THR A 308 -16.47 -18.94 -5.88
C THR A 308 -15.03 -19.40 -5.64
N TYR A 309 -14.10 -19.04 -6.54
CA TYR A 309 -12.69 -19.37 -6.40
C TYR A 309 -11.94 -18.53 -5.37
N TYR A 310 -12.39 -17.29 -5.11
CA TYR A 310 -11.65 -16.34 -4.29
C TYR A 310 -12.48 -15.67 -3.19
N VAL A 311 -13.78 -15.91 -3.14
CA VAL A 311 -14.69 -15.38 -2.10
C VAL A 311 -15.08 -16.50 -1.13
N HIS A 312 -14.98 -16.21 0.16
CA HIS A 312 -15.46 -17.08 1.21
C HIS A 312 -16.99 -17.27 1.11
N GLN A 313 -17.41 -18.53 0.99
CA GLN A 313 -18.81 -18.91 0.78
C GLN A 313 -19.62 -19.08 2.08
N GLY A 314 -18.95 -19.08 3.23
CA GLY A 314 -19.62 -19.20 4.53
C GLY A 314 -20.30 -17.90 4.96
N ARG A 315 -21.27 -18.04 5.87
CA ARG A 315 -21.95 -16.88 6.51
C ARG A 315 -21.16 -16.32 7.70
N GLU A 316 -20.11 -17.03 8.12
CA GLU A 316 -19.30 -16.69 9.28
C GLU A 316 -18.44 -15.47 8.98
N THR A 317 -18.47 -14.50 9.90
CA THR A 317 -17.60 -13.33 9.85
C THR A 317 -16.44 -13.58 10.78
N TYR A 318 -15.23 -13.79 10.26
CA TYR A 318 -14.03 -13.94 11.09
C TYR A 318 -13.34 -12.62 11.43
N PHE A 319 -13.71 -11.54 10.73
CA PHE A 319 -13.03 -10.27 10.77
C PHE A 319 -13.98 -9.16 11.18
N ASN A 320 -13.59 -8.41 12.20
CA ASN A 320 -14.29 -7.23 12.67
C ASN A 320 -13.38 -6.01 12.46
N ARG A 321 -13.95 -4.94 11.89
CA ARG A 321 -13.27 -3.65 11.81
C ARG A 321 -13.55 -2.87 13.08
N VAL A 322 -12.50 -2.39 13.72
CA VAL A 322 -12.57 -1.56 14.93
C VAL A 322 -12.59 -0.08 14.54
N GLN A 323 -13.45 0.72 15.19
CA GLN A 323 -13.50 2.17 14.96
C GLN A 323 -12.36 2.90 15.69
N PRO A 324 -11.98 4.11 15.26
CA PRO A 324 -10.87 4.87 15.88
C PRO A 324 -11.02 5.07 17.39
N GLU A 325 -12.24 5.31 17.88
CA GLU A 325 -12.54 5.51 19.30
C GLU A 325 -12.26 4.24 20.11
N GLU A 326 -12.74 3.10 19.63
CA GLU A 326 -12.52 1.78 20.24
C GLU A 326 -11.02 1.41 20.26
N ILE A 327 -10.26 1.77 19.21
CA ILE A 327 -8.81 1.55 19.18
C ILE A 327 -8.10 2.38 20.25
N THR A 328 -8.53 3.63 20.44
CA THR A 328 -7.97 4.51 21.47
C THR A 328 -8.23 3.93 22.87
N GLU A 329 -9.44 3.45 23.13
CA GLU A 329 -9.80 2.79 24.39
C GLU A 329 -9.01 1.49 24.63
N GLU A 330 -8.83 0.68 23.58
CA GLU A 330 -8.03 -0.54 23.60
C GLU A 330 -6.56 -0.22 23.96
N TYR A 331 -5.98 0.78 23.31
CA TYR A 331 -4.61 1.23 23.55
C TYR A 331 -4.41 1.71 25.00
N VAL A 332 -5.29 2.57 25.51
CA VAL A 332 -5.22 3.08 26.89
C VAL A 332 -5.35 1.93 27.90
N THR A 333 -6.23 0.96 27.64
CA THR A 333 -6.41 -0.20 28.51
C THR A 333 -5.16 -1.08 28.55
N ILE A 334 -4.57 -1.38 27.39
CA ILE A 334 -3.36 -2.22 27.30
C ILE A 334 -2.17 -1.55 27.98
N THR A 335 -1.94 -0.27 27.73
CA THR A 335 -0.80 0.46 28.31
C THR A 335 -0.90 0.60 29.83
N ARG A 336 -2.11 0.84 30.37
CA ARG A 336 -2.34 0.83 31.83
C ARG A 336 -2.04 -0.55 32.45
N GLN A 337 -2.46 -1.63 31.81
CA GLN A 337 -2.21 -3.00 32.29
C GLN A 337 -0.70 -3.31 32.33
N ASN A 338 0.04 -2.92 31.30
CA ASN A 338 1.48 -3.11 31.23
C ASN A 338 2.19 -2.32 32.35
N ASN A 339 1.84 -1.04 32.54
CA ASN A 339 2.43 -0.20 33.59
C ASN A 339 2.17 -0.75 35.00
N ALA A 340 0.96 -1.24 35.28
CA ALA A 340 0.63 -1.86 36.56
C ALA A 340 1.42 -3.16 36.80
N THR A 341 1.64 -3.95 35.74
CA THR A 341 2.45 -5.18 35.81
C THR A 341 3.91 -4.86 36.10
N GLU A 342 4.48 -3.84 35.44
CA GLU A 342 5.84 -3.37 35.69
C GLU A 342 6.03 -2.81 37.10
N SER A 343 5.07 -2.01 37.61
CA SER A 343 5.14 -1.49 38.98
C SER A 343 5.10 -2.61 40.02
N ASN A 344 4.26 -3.64 39.80
CA ASN A 344 4.18 -4.78 40.69
C ASN A 344 5.48 -5.61 40.68
N LEU A 345 6.08 -5.82 39.52
CA LEU A 345 7.35 -6.54 39.40
C LEU A 345 8.51 -5.79 40.10
N ARG A 346 8.57 -4.47 39.96
CA ARG A 346 9.57 -3.64 40.68
C ARG A 346 9.39 -3.71 42.20
N ASN A 347 8.14 -3.71 42.67
CA ASN A 347 7.85 -3.81 44.10
C ASN A 347 8.25 -5.19 44.67
N ILE A 348 8.01 -6.28 43.94
CA ILE A 348 8.45 -7.64 44.37
C ILE A 348 9.98 -7.71 44.49
N ILE A 349 10.71 -7.22 43.48
CA ILE A 349 12.18 -7.22 43.49
C ILE A 349 12.74 -6.34 44.63
N SER A 350 12.02 -5.27 45.02
CA SER A 350 12.43 -4.42 46.14
C SER A 350 12.16 -5.00 47.52
N ILE A 351 11.30 -6.02 47.64
CA ILE A 351 10.98 -6.71 48.91
C ILE A 351 11.94 -7.88 49.15
N GLU A 352 12.59 -8.40 48.10
CA GLU A 352 13.58 -9.49 48.17
C GLU A 352 15.04 -9.00 48.37
N ARG A 353 15.26 -7.70 48.59
CA ARG A 353 16.53 -7.11 49.05
C ARG A 353 16.38 -6.55 50.44
#